data_AF-A0A0Q4JDM1-F1
#
_entry.id   AF-A0A0Q4JDM1-F1
#
_cell.length_a   1.000
_cell.length_b   1.000
_cell.length_c   1.000
_cell.angle_alpha   90.00
_cell.angle_beta   90.00
_cell.angle_gamma   90.00
#
_symmetry.space_group_name_H-M   'P 1'
#
loop_
_entity.id
_entity.type
_entity.pdbx_description
1 polymer ?
#
loop_
_entity_poly.entity_id
_entity_poly.type
_entity_poly.pdbx_seq_one_letter_code
_entity_poly.pdbx_strand_id
1 'polypeptide(L)'
;MTNSGFIFSISSIPFDEDYRPADNTRITTNFANLARGDSRQENLRNTLVMIDHRFNALMHWDNPRGDRYTLELKIVSAALTLGDGADDEAFPLIEILHTTVTDRISGERSDGMIGNNFSSYVRDYDFSVVLPDHLKAGGGGAPEGFGDLHGNLFKHFLGSSAYRDNFRKPPVICLSVSSKEVYHRTANVHPILGVEYRNDKFSSTDQYFAKMGMKVRYFMPPHSVAPFAVYHTGDLVSDYTNLELASTIATMETFQKIYRPEIYNANSVAAEHYQPSLKYQDYSLTRIVYDREERGCLAVEQGKFAEEHFIKPHSAALRRWSATCGL
;
A
#
# COMPACT_ATOMS: atom_id res chain seq x y z
N MET A 1 -14.47 2.52 -28.47
CA MET A 1 -14.22 2.71 -27.04
C MET A 1 -14.95 3.98 -26.63
N THR A 2 -16.08 3.84 -25.95
CA THR A 2 -16.83 4.98 -25.42
C THR A 2 -15.94 5.71 -24.43
N ASN A 3 -15.64 6.97 -24.72
CA ASN A 3 -14.86 7.83 -23.84
C ASN A 3 -15.60 7.88 -22.50
N SER A 4 -15.06 7.22 -21.47
CA SER A 4 -15.76 6.99 -20.20
C SER A 4 -16.01 8.27 -19.42
N GLY A 5 -15.37 9.37 -19.83
CA GLY A 5 -15.31 10.64 -19.11
C GLY A 5 -14.27 10.61 -17.98
N PHE A 6 -13.67 9.47 -17.64
CA PHE A 6 -12.69 9.39 -16.55
C PHE A 6 -11.30 9.75 -17.10
N ILE A 7 -10.78 10.91 -16.69
CA ILE A 7 -9.44 11.37 -17.05
C ILE A 7 -8.56 11.29 -15.81
N PHE A 8 -7.45 10.54 -15.90
CA PHE A 8 -6.49 10.43 -14.82
C PHE A 8 -5.31 11.37 -15.03
N SER A 9 -4.80 11.94 -13.95
CA SER A 9 -3.53 12.64 -13.91
C SER A 9 -2.68 12.10 -12.77
N ILE A 10 -1.36 12.18 -12.94
CA ILE A 10 -0.38 11.75 -11.93
C ILE A 10 0.52 12.93 -11.63
N SER A 11 0.73 13.19 -10.34
CA SER A 11 1.76 14.08 -9.84
C SER A 11 2.63 13.33 -8.83
N SER A 12 3.81 13.88 -8.54
CA SER A 12 4.68 13.28 -7.54
C SER A 12 5.46 14.33 -6.76
N ILE A 13 5.70 14.04 -5.48
CA ILE A 13 6.56 14.83 -4.60
C ILE A 13 7.53 13.91 -3.84
N PRO A 14 8.72 14.40 -3.43
CA PRO A 14 9.63 13.63 -2.61
C PRO A 14 9.03 13.24 -1.25
N PHE A 15 9.33 12.03 -0.80
CA PHE A 15 9.16 11.59 0.58
C PHE A 15 10.55 11.48 1.21
N ASP A 16 11.06 12.61 1.67
CA ASP A 16 12.36 12.75 2.33
C ASP A 16 12.18 13.27 3.77
N GLU A 17 13.28 13.59 4.46
CA GLU A 17 13.23 14.11 5.82
C GLU A 17 12.62 15.52 5.93
N ASP A 18 12.49 16.24 4.81
CA ASP A 18 11.91 17.57 4.73
C ASP A 18 10.44 17.56 4.31
N TYR A 19 9.90 16.39 3.93
CA TYR A 19 8.51 16.22 3.57
C TYR A 19 7.55 16.74 4.65
N ARG A 20 6.63 17.61 4.23
CA ARG A 20 5.54 18.15 5.05
C ARG A 20 4.23 17.94 4.32
N PRO A 21 3.19 17.41 4.98
CA PRO A 21 1.83 17.44 4.44
C PRO A 21 1.41 18.89 4.18
N ALA A 22 0.68 19.14 3.08
CA ALA A 22 0.20 20.49 2.78
C ALA A 22 -0.94 20.88 3.74
N ASP A 23 -0.99 22.16 4.15
CA ASP A 23 -1.97 22.67 5.14
C ASP A 23 -3.43 22.56 4.67
N ASN A 24 -3.65 22.50 3.36
CA ASN A 24 -4.95 22.39 2.69
C ASN A 24 -5.31 20.95 2.27
N THR A 25 -4.36 20.00 2.28
CA THR A 25 -4.66 18.57 2.17
C THR A 25 -4.94 18.02 3.56
N ARG A 26 -6.08 18.43 4.12
CA ARG A 26 -6.57 18.06 5.46
C ARG A 26 -6.82 16.55 5.65
N ILE A 27 -6.48 15.73 4.67
CA ILE A 27 -6.89 14.34 4.52
C ILE A 27 -5.70 13.57 3.99
N THR A 28 -4.95 12.95 4.87
CA THR A 28 -3.60 12.52 4.54
C THR A 28 -3.44 11.01 4.59
N THR A 29 -2.81 10.51 3.53
CA THR A 29 -2.15 9.21 3.37
C THR A 29 -1.59 8.55 4.62
N ASN A 30 -1.50 7.22 4.56
CA ASN A 30 -0.95 6.33 5.59
C ASN A 30 0.40 6.78 6.22
N PHE A 31 1.26 7.48 5.48
CA PHE A 31 2.58 7.94 5.94
C PHE A 31 2.59 9.38 6.48
N ALA A 32 1.56 10.19 6.27
CA ALA A 32 1.55 11.58 6.69
C ALA A 32 1.52 11.77 8.21
N ASN A 33 0.99 10.79 8.95
CA ASN A 33 1.07 10.80 10.41
C ASN A 33 2.52 10.81 10.92
N LEU A 34 3.43 10.09 10.23
CA LEU A 34 4.87 10.12 10.53
C LEU A 34 5.50 11.48 10.24
N ALA A 35 4.85 12.24 9.36
CA ALA A 35 5.29 13.54 8.88
C ALA A 35 4.65 14.73 9.65
N ARG A 36 4.17 14.52 10.88
CA ARG A 36 3.57 15.56 11.73
C ARG A 36 4.27 15.71 13.08
N GLY A 37 3.97 16.83 13.75
CA GLY A 37 4.45 17.16 15.09
C GLY A 37 5.93 17.55 15.16
N ASP A 38 6.40 17.84 16.36
CA ASP A 38 7.77 18.36 16.60
C ASP A 38 8.86 17.34 16.25
N SER A 39 8.56 16.04 16.35
CA SER A 39 9.47 14.95 16.00
C SER A 39 9.43 14.54 14.52
N ARG A 40 8.69 15.26 13.67
CA ARG A 40 8.52 14.95 12.23
C ARG A 40 9.82 14.58 11.52
N GLN A 41 10.81 15.48 11.55
CA GLN A 41 12.04 15.31 10.76
C GLN A 41 12.84 14.10 11.24
N GLU A 42 12.90 13.89 12.55
CA GLU A 42 13.56 12.74 13.15
C GLU A 42 12.84 11.42 12.81
N ASN A 43 11.50 11.40 12.87
CA ASN A 43 10.69 10.25 12.47
C ASN A 43 10.94 9.87 11.00
N LEU A 44 10.90 10.84 10.09
CA LEU A 44 11.14 10.61 8.67
C LEU A 44 12.57 10.14 8.40
N ARG A 45 13.57 10.82 8.97
CA ARG A 45 14.99 10.43 8.85
C ARG A 45 15.22 9.00 9.36
N ASN A 46 14.71 8.67 10.54
CA ASN A 46 14.86 7.33 11.11
C ASN A 46 14.15 6.27 10.26
N THR A 47 12.98 6.60 9.71
CA THR A 47 12.25 5.71 8.79
C THR A 47 13.08 5.42 7.54
N LEU A 48 13.62 6.46 6.89
CA LEU A 48 14.42 6.32 5.67
C LEU A 48 15.72 5.53 5.93
N VAL A 49 16.40 5.79 7.04
CA VAL A 49 17.58 5.02 7.47
C VAL A 49 17.24 3.55 7.70
N MET A 50 16.11 3.24 8.33
CA MET A 50 15.65 1.86 8.52
C MET A 50 15.40 1.16 7.18
N ILE A 51 14.82 1.87 6.20
CA ILE A 51 14.60 1.35 4.84
C ILE A 51 15.94 1.03 4.16
N ASP A 52 16.90 1.96 4.19
CA ASP A 52 18.23 1.77 3.61
C ASP A 52 18.94 0.56 4.24
N HIS A 53 18.97 0.48 5.57
CA HIS A 53 19.58 -0.66 6.26
C HIS A 53 18.90 -1.98 5.90
N ARG A 54 17.56 -2.01 5.85
CA ARG A 54 16.83 -3.23 5.53
C ARG A 54 17.08 -3.66 4.08
N PHE A 55 17.11 -2.71 3.14
CA PHE A 55 17.40 -3.00 1.75
C PHE A 55 18.80 -3.59 1.57
N ASN A 56 19.81 -2.97 2.19
CA ASN A 56 21.19 -3.46 2.14
C ASN A 56 21.35 -4.84 2.78
N ALA A 57 20.60 -5.14 3.84
CA ALA A 57 20.59 -6.48 4.45
C ALA A 57 20.01 -7.56 3.53
N LEU A 58 19.03 -7.21 2.69
CA LEU A 58 18.49 -8.12 1.66
C LEU A 58 19.45 -8.24 0.47
N MET A 59 19.95 -7.11 -0.02
CA MET A 59 20.93 -6.98 -1.11
C MET A 59 22.37 -7.06 -0.58
N HIS A 60 22.69 -8.19 0.05
CA HIS A 60 23.97 -8.41 0.75
C HIS A 60 25.13 -8.79 -0.17
N TRP A 61 24.85 -9.25 -1.40
CA TRP A 61 25.88 -9.63 -2.36
C TRP A 61 26.69 -8.41 -2.79
N ASP A 62 28.01 -8.54 -2.79
CA ASP A 62 28.94 -7.45 -3.11
C ASP A 62 28.67 -6.17 -2.29
N ASN A 63 28.21 -6.35 -1.04
CA ASN A 63 27.86 -5.29 -0.10
C ASN A 63 28.41 -5.60 1.31
N PRO A 64 29.73 -5.77 1.48
CA PRO A 64 30.32 -6.24 2.75
C PRO A 64 30.13 -5.27 3.92
N ARG A 65 29.90 -3.98 3.63
CA ARG A 65 29.66 -2.93 4.63
C ARG A 65 28.17 -2.72 4.93
N GLY A 66 27.27 -3.27 4.12
CA GLY A 66 25.82 -3.06 4.27
C GLY A 66 25.36 -1.62 4.01
N ASP A 67 26.13 -0.82 3.27
CA ASP A 67 25.87 0.60 3.01
C ASP A 67 25.98 0.97 1.50
N ARG A 68 26.01 -0.01 0.60
CA ARG A 68 26.15 0.19 -0.85
C ARG A 68 24.96 0.92 -1.47
N TYR A 69 23.73 0.62 -1.05
CA TYR A 69 22.53 1.12 -1.70
C TYR A 69 21.81 2.17 -0.86
N THR A 70 21.08 3.06 -1.54
CA THR A 70 20.14 3.98 -0.90
C THR A 70 18.86 4.11 -1.70
N LEU A 71 17.75 4.27 -1.00
CA LEU A 71 16.43 4.37 -1.58
C LEU A 71 15.93 5.80 -1.48
N GLU A 72 15.52 6.33 -2.63
CA GLU A 72 14.70 7.54 -2.68
C GLU A 72 13.23 7.13 -2.79
N LEU A 73 12.37 7.81 -2.04
CA LEU A 73 10.93 7.57 -2.08
C LEU A 73 10.22 8.80 -2.64
N LYS A 74 9.22 8.57 -3.47
CA LYS A 74 8.29 9.60 -3.96
C LYS A 74 6.87 9.22 -3.61
N ILE A 75 6.10 10.18 -3.14
CA ILE A 75 4.65 10.09 -3.10
C ILE A 75 4.16 10.33 -4.52
N VAL A 76 3.42 9.38 -5.05
CA VAL A 76 2.76 9.44 -6.34
C VAL A 76 1.27 9.58 -6.06
N SER A 77 0.69 10.69 -6.49
CA SER A 77 -0.73 10.99 -6.31
C SER A 77 -1.43 10.90 -7.65
N ALA A 78 -2.43 10.01 -7.74
CA ALA A 78 -3.28 9.88 -8.89
C ALA A 78 -4.62 10.59 -8.61
N ALA A 79 -4.96 11.55 -9.46
CA ALA A 79 -6.22 12.25 -9.40
C ALA A 79 -7.12 11.84 -10.57
N LEU A 80 -8.43 12.00 -10.36
CA LEU A 80 -9.47 11.67 -11.30
C LEU A 80 -10.34 12.90 -11.57
N THR A 81 -10.55 13.20 -12.84
CA THR A 81 -11.54 14.18 -13.30
C THR A 81 -12.62 13.45 -14.09
N LEU A 82 -13.88 13.83 -13.85
CA LEU A 82 -15.02 13.35 -14.63
C LEU A 82 -15.30 14.36 -15.76
N GLY A 83 -15.34 13.89 -16.99
CA GLY A 83 -15.51 14.69 -18.19
C GLY A 83 -16.98 15.07 -18.40
N ASP A 84 -17.22 16.38 -18.36
CA ASP A 84 -18.12 17.18 -19.22
C ASP A 84 -18.16 18.67 -18.78
N GLY A 85 -17.42 19.08 -17.74
CA GLY A 85 -17.26 20.48 -17.32
C GLY A 85 -15.80 20.88 -17.10
N ALA A 86 -15.42 22.09 -17.51
CA ALA A 86 -14.09 22.67 -17.28
C ALA A 86 -13.85 23.12 -15.81
N ASP A 87 -14.88 23.02 -14.96
CA ASP A 87 -14.91 23.47 -13.57
C ASP A 87 -14.89 22.33 -12.53
N ASP A 88 -14.85 21.05 -12.94
CA ASP A 88 -14.80 19.93 -11.99
C ASP A 88 -13.39 19.79 -11.39
N GLU A 89 -13.27 20.08 -10.10
CA GLU A 89 -12.05 19.93 -9.33
C GLU A 89 -11.57 18.47 -9.35
N ALA A 90 -10.26 18.26 -9.58
CA ALA A 90 -9.69 16.92 -9.67
C ALA A 90 -9.79 16.20 -8.32
N PHE A 91 -10.47 15.06 -8.30
CA PHE A 91 -10.63 14.26 -7.10
C PHE A 91 -9.38 13.42 -6.81
N PRO A 92 -8.76 13.52 -5.62
CA PRO A 92 -7.65 12.66 -5.25
C PRO A 92 -8.13 11.21 -5.10
N LEU A 93 -7.62 10.30 -5.93
CA LEU A 93 -8.10 8.93 -5.99
C LEU A 93 -7.20 7.97 -5.19
N ILE A 94 -5.92 7.92 -5.55
CA ILE A 94 -4.92 6.98 -5.00
C ILE A 94 -3.65 7.74 -4.68
N GLU A 95 -3.01 7.35 -3.57
CA GLU A 95 -1.65 7.78 -3.26
C GLU A 95 -0.81 6.56 -2.88
N ILE A 96 0.36 6.44 -3.51
CA ILE A 96 1.30 5.33 -3.35
C ILE A 96 2.73 5.85 -3.27
N LEU A 97 3.61 5.06 -2.67
CA LEU A 97 5.04 5.32 -2.67
C LEU A 97 5.70 4.55 -3.82
N HIS A 98 6.56 5.27 -4.54
CA HIS A 98 7.49 4.73 -5.54
C HIS A 98 8.90 4.82 -5.00
N THR A 99 9.67 3.72 -5.07
CA THR A 99 11.08 3.72 -4.69
C THR A 99 11.98 3.81 -5.92
N THR A 100 13.08 4.54 -5.83
CA THR A 100 14.22 4.44 -6.77
C THR A 100 15.45 4.02 -5.99
N VAL A 101 16.18 3.04 -6.51
CA VAL A 101 17.40 2.53 -5.88
C VAL A 101 18.61 3.18 -6.52
N THR A 102 19.52 3.72 -5.71
CA THR A 102 20.82 4.22 -6.16
C THR A 102 21.92 3.33 -5.60
N ASP A 103 22.77 2.78 -6.46
CA ASP A 103 24.03 2.17 -6.08
C ASP A 103 25.07 3.27 -5.84
N ARG A 104 25.53 3.42 -4.60
CA ARG A 104 26.47 4.48 -4.21
C ARG A 104 27.88 4.25 -4.77
N ILE A 105 28.22 3.03 -5.20
CA ILE A 105 29.54 2.71 -5.77
C ILE A 105 29.58 3.09 -7.25
N SER A 106 28.59 2.65 -8.03
CA SER A 106 28.55 2.91 -9.48
C SER A 106 27.87 4.23 -9.84
N GLY A 107 27.03 4.76 -8.95
CA GLY A 107 26.15 5.90 -9.23
C GLY A 107 24.92 5.53 -10.07
N GLU A 108 24.73 4.25 -10.40
CA GLU A 108 23.61 3.78 -11.19
C GLU A 108 22.29 3.93 -10.43
N ARG A 109 21.27 4.42 -11.13
CA ARG A 109 19.91 4.52 -10.63
C ARG A 109 19.03 3.51 -11.33
N SER A 110 18.31 2.71 -10.55
CA SER A 110 17.39 1.69 -11.03
C SER A 110 16.01 1.92 -10.44
N ASP A 111 14.96 1.60 -11.20
CA ASP A 111 13.61 1.60 -10.68
C ASP A 111 13.48 0.57 -9.56
N GLY A 112 12.85 0.98 -8.46
CA GLY A 112 12.33 0.07 -7.45
C GLY A 112 10.82 -0.09 -7.61
N MET A 113 10.19 -0.71 -6.61
CA MET A 113 8.75 -0.98 -6.64
C MET A 113 7.87 0.28 -6.53
N ILE A 114 6.81 0.31 -7.34
CA ILE A 114 5.65 1.18 -7.23
C ILE A 114 4.50 0.46 -6.52
N GLY A 115 3.74 1.18 -5.68
CA GLY A 115 2.57 0.62 -4.97
C GLY A 115 2.75 0.46 -3.47
N ASN A 116 3.90 0.85 -2.93
CA ASN A 116 4.16 0.81 -1.49
C ASN A 116 3.20 1.75 -0.74
N ASN A 117 2.80 1.34 0.46
CA ASN A 117 1.96 2.12 1.36
C ASN A 117 0.64 2.64 0.75
N PHE A 118 -0.01 1.79 -0.05
CA PHE A 118 -1.22 2.09 -0.80
C PHE A 118 -2.34 2.73 0.02
N SER A 119 -2.71 3.96 -0.37
CA SER A 119 -3.85 4.71 0.13
C SER A 119 -4.85 4.96 -1.01
N SER A 120 -6.14 4.88 -0.71
CA SER A 120 -7.20 5.18 -1.68
C SER A 120 -8.40 5.78 -0.97
N TYR A 121 -8.92 6.87 -1.53
CA TYR A 121 -10.08 7.57 -0.98
C TYR A 121 -11.35 6.73 -1.08
N VAL A 122 -11.55 6.04 -2.21
CA VAL A 122 -12.70 5.15 -2.41
C VAL A 122 -12.57 3.89 -1.54
N ARG A 123 -11.36 3.39 -1.32
CA ARG A 123 -11.15 2.29 -0.36
C ARG A 123 -11.49 2.70 1.06
N ASP A 124 -11.05 3.86 1.50
CA ASP A 124 -11.33 4.33 2.85
C ASP A 124 -12.83 4.67 3.01
N TYR A 125 -13.52 5.10 1.96
CA TYR A 125 -14.99 5.17 1.94
C TYR A 125 -15.64 3.80 2.17
N ASP A 126 -15.23 2.78 1.40
CA ASP A 126 -15.77 1.44 1.52
C ASP A 126 -15.56 0.88 2.95
N PHE A 127 -14.33 0.93 3.47
CA PHE A 127 -14.02 0.34 4.78
C PHE A 127 -14.43 1.18 6.00
N SER A 128 -14.49 2.51 5.89
CA SER A 128 -14.75 3.41 7.03
C SER A 128 -16.17 3.96 7.07
N VAL A 129 -16.92 3.86 5.97
CA VAL A 129 -18.33 4.33 5.88
C VAL A 129 -19.26 3.18 5.53
N VAL A 130 -19.10 2.58 4.34
CA VAL A 130 -20.06 1.58 3.82
C VAL A 130 -20.14 0.33 4.69
N LEU A 131 -18.99 -0.27 5.01
CA LEU A 131 -18.95 -1.50 5.80
C LEU A 131 -19.49 -1.28 7.24
N PRO A 132 -19.04 -0.26 8.01
CA PRO A 132 -19.60 0.01 9.33
C PRO A 132 -21.11 0.26 9.32
N ASP A 133 -21.63 1.00 8.34
CA ASP A 133 -23.06 1.30 8.29
C ASP A 133 -23.90 0.07 7.90
N HIS A 134 -23.38 -0.79 7.02
CA HIS A 134 -24.00 -2.09 6.74
C HIS A 134 -24.09 -2.98 7.99
N LEU A 135 -23.00 -3.07 8.76
CA LEU A 135 -22.96 -3.85 9.99
C LEU A 135 -23.91 -3.30 11.06
N LYS A 136 -24.02 -1.96 11.21
CA LYS A 136 -24.98 -1.32 12.14
C LYS A 136 -26.43 -1.58 11.73
N ALA A 137 -26.71 -1.70 10.44
CA ALA A 137 -28.03 -2.03 9.92
C ALA A 137 -28.40 -3.53 10.08
N GLY A 138 -27.55 -4.32 10.75
CA GLY A 138 -27.77 -5.75 10.99
C GLY A 138 -27.29 -6.66 9.85
N GLY A 139 -26.55 -6.11 8.89
CA GLY A 139 -25.89 -6.88 7.85
C GLY A 139 -24.74 -7.73 8.38
N GLY A 140 -24.46 -8.85 7.71
CA GLY A 140 -23.35 -9.74 8.03
C GLY A 140 -22.25 -9.66 6.98
N GLY A 141 -21.00 -9.49 7.40
CA GLY A 141 -19.86 -9.44 6.49
C GLY A 141 -19.83 -8.17 5.63
N ALA A 142 -19.29 -8.29 4.42
CA ALA A 142 -19.26 -7.20 3.45
C ALA A 142 -20.57 -7.20 2.61
N PRO A 143 -21.14 -6.02 2.29
CA PRO A 143 -22.34 -5.94 1.47
C PRO A 143 -22.09 -6.42 0.03
N GLU A 144 -23.18 -6.70 -0.70
CA GLU A 144 -23.09 -7.01 -2.13
C GLU A 144 -22.45 -5.83 -2.89
N GLY A 145 -21.55 -6.15 -3.83
CA GLY A 145 -20.83 -5.16 -4.63
C GLY A 145 -19.70 -4.41 -3.91
N PHE A 146 -19.36 -4.78 -2.67
CA PHE A 146 -18.30 -4.15 -1.90
C PHE A 146 -16.95 -4.19 -2.63
N GLY A 147 -16.35 -3.02 -2.87
CA GLY A 147 -15.10 -2.86 -3.60
C GLY A 147 -15.20 -2.88 -5.13
N ASP A 148 -16.37 -3.09 -5.73
CA ASP A 148 -16.49 -3.18 -7.20
C ASP A 148 -16.14 -1.86 -7.90
N LEU A 149 -16.65 -0.73 -7.38
CA LEU A 149 -16.34 0.59 -7.95
C LEU A 149 -14.85 0.88 -7.87
N HIS A 150 -14.25 0.68 -6.69
CA HIS A 150 -12.82 0.90 -6.51
C HIS A 150 -11.98 -0.04 -7.39
N GLY A 151 -12.36 -1.30 -7.47
CA GLY A 151 -11.73 -2.28 -8.35
C GLY A 151 -11.73 -1.86 -9.82
N ASN A 152 -12.88 -1.39 -10.31
CA ASN A 152 -13.02 -0.90 -11.68
C ASN A 152 -12.20 0.38 -11.92
N LEU A 153 -12.24 1.34 -10.99
CA LEU A 153 -11.42 2.56 -11.07
C LEU A 153 -9.93 2.25 -11.11
N PHE A 154 -9.47 1.34 -10.26
CA PHE A 154 -8.07 0.91 -10.21
C PHE A 154 -7.63 0.25 -11.52
N LYS A 155 -8.42 -0.69 -12.06
CA LYS A 155 -8.13 -1.33 -13.35
C LYS A 155 -8.09 -0.30 -14.48
N HIS A 156 -9.02 0.66 -14.48
CA HIS A 156 -9.08 1.71 -15.49
C HIS A 156 -7.87 2.65 -15.39
N PHE A 157 -7.46 3.01 -14.18
CA PHE A 157 -6.26 3.79 -13.91
C PHE A 157 -5.01 3.08 -14.47
N LEU A 158 -4.81 1.79 -14.17
CA LEU A 158 -3.66 1.03 -14.70
C LEU A 158 -3.66 0.94 -16.24
N GLY A 159 -4.83 0.94 -16.87
CA GLY A 159 -4.99 0.95 -18.33
C GLY A 159 -4.85 2.33 -18.99
N SER A 160 -4.85 3.41 -18.21
CA SER A 160 -4.80 4.78 -18.73
C SER A 160 -3.44 5.12 -19.35
N SER A 161 -3.39 6.17 -20.18
CA SER A 161 -2.11 6.73 -20.64
C SER A 161 -1.33 7.33 -19.47
N ALA A 162 -2.01 8.02 -18.54
CA ALA A 162 -1.37 8.61 -17.36
C ALA A 162 -0.52 7.59 -16.58
N TYR A 163 -1.02 6.38 -16.36
CA TYR A 163 -0.21 5.32 -15.73
C TYR A 163 0.92 4.82 -16.64
N ARG A 164 0.62 4.47 -17.89
CA ARG A 164 1.59 3.89 -18.83
C ARG A 164 2.74 4.82 -19.22
N ASP A 165 2.49 6.12 -19.21
CA ASP A 165 3.49 7.15 -19.51
C ASP A 165 4.46 7.35 -18.32
N ASN A 166 4.05 6.99 -17.10
CA ASN A 166 4.85 7.14 -15.88
C ASN A 166 5.47 5.83 -15.38
N PHE A 167 4.81 4.69 -15.60
CA PHE A 167 5.21 3.39 -15.05
C PHE A 167 5.12 2.28 -16.09
N ARG A 168 6.18 1.46 -16.16
CA ARG A 168 6.27 0.33 -17.10
C ARG A 168 5.65 -0.96 -16.57
N LYS A 169 5.57 -1.09 -15.25
CA LYS A 169 5.08 -2.29 -14.56
C LYS A 169 3.88 -1.95 -13.69
N PRO A 170 2.97 -2.90 -13.47
CA PRO A 170 1.88 -2.73 -12.52
C PRO A 170 2.42 -2.69 -11.08
N PRO A 171 1.67 -2.08 -10.14
CA PRO A 171 2.13 -1.93 -8.77
C PRO A 171 2.07 -3.23 -8.00
N VAL A 172 2.99 -3.39 -7.04
CA VAL A 172 2.93 -4.44 -6.02
C VAL A 172 2.56 -3.77 -4.69
N ILE A 173 1.53 -4.31 -4.04
CA ILE A 173 1.03 -3.81 -2.77
C ILE A 173 1.37 -4.85 -1.70
N CYS A 174 2.21 -4.49 -0.75
CA CYS A 174 2.63 -5.38 0.33
C CYS A 174 2.01 -4.91 1.65
N LEU A 175 1.24 -5.78 2.30
CA LEU A 175 0.48 -5.48 3.51
C LEU A 175 0.75 -6.51 4.62
N SER A 176 0.29 -6.16 5.82
CA SER A 176 0.16 -7.11 6.91
C SER A 176 -0.75 -8.28 6.52
N VAL A 177 -0.38 -9.49 6.95
CA VAL A 177 -1.29 -10.64 6.97
C VAL A 177 -2.47 -10.42 7.93
N SER A 178 -3.58 -11.14 7.70
CA SER A 178 -4.81 -11.07 8.50
C SER A 178 -4.69 -11.86 9.80
N SER A 179 -5.08 -11.29 10.94
CA SER A 179 -5.15 -12.00 12.24
C SER A 179 -6.26 -13.04 12.33
N LYS A 180 -7.16 -13.08 11.35
CA LYS A 180 -8.29 -14.04 11.32
C LYS A 180 -7.94 -15.36 10.64
N GLU A 181 -6.83 -15.41 9.90
CA GLU A 181 -6.43 -16.58 9.12
C GLU A 181 -5.19 -17.25 9.73
N VAL A 182 -5.05 -18.55 9.46
CA VAL A 182 -3.85 -19.32 9.79
C VAL A 182 -3.04 -19.52 8.51
N TYR A 183 -1.73 -19.30 8.62
CA TYR A 183 -0.78 -19.40 7.53
C TYR A 183 0.14 -20.59 7.75
N HIS A 184 0.28 -21.43 6.73
CA HIS A 184 1.05 -22.66 6.73
C HIS A 184 2.31 -22.45 5.88
N ARG A 185 3.47 -22.61 6.51
CA ARG A 185 4.77 -22.53 5.85
C ARG A 185 4.87 -23.62 4.79
N THR A 186 5.45 -23.27 3.64
CA THR A 186 5.73 -24.22 2.55
C THR A 186 7.23 -24.48 2.43
N ALA A 187 7.60 -25.40 1.53
CA ALA A 187 8.99 -25.65 1.17
C ALA A 187 9.57 -24.63 0.18
N ASN A 188 8.75 -23.75 -0.40
CA ASN A 188 9.21 -22.79 -1.41
C ASN A 188 9.93 -21.61 -0.73
N VAL A 189 11.12 -21.28 -1.25
CA VAL A 189 11.97 -20.21 -0.72
C VAL A 189 12.52 -19.37 -1.86
N HIS A 190 12.22 -18.07 -1.81
CA HIS A 190 12.75 -17.07 -2.73
C HIS A 190 13.92 -16.31 -2.07
N PRO A 191 14.99 -15.93 -2.79
CA PRO A 191 16.15 -15.26 -2.20
C PRO A 191 15.83 -13.93 -1.50
N ILE A 192 14.95 -13.11 -2.09
CA ILE A 192 14.49 -11.84 -1.51
C ILE A 192 13.22 -11.97 -0.65
N LEU A 193 12.14 -12.54 -1.20
CA LEU A 193 10.86 -12.68 -0.50
C LEU A 193 10.90 -13.73 0.62
N GLY A 194 11.89 -14.62 0.65
CA GLY A 194 12.05 -15.63 1.69
C GLY A 194 11.06 -16.78 1.57
N VAL A 195 10.62 -17.31 2.71
CA VAL A 195 9.82 -18.54 2.76
C VAL A 195 8.37 -18.22 2.42
N GLU A 196 7.77 -18.99 1.50
CA GLU A 196 6.36 -18.84 1.15
C GLU A 196 5.46 -19.51 2.19
N TYR A 197 4.37 -18.84 2.53
CA TYR A 197 3.26 -19.33 3.33
C TYR A 197 1.99 -19.41 2.46
N ARG A 198 1.05 -20.28 2.86
CA ARG A 198 -0.27 -20.41 2.25
C ARG A 198 -1.36 -20.44 3.31
N ASN A 199 -2.55 -20.01 2.96
CA ASN A 199 -3.75 -20.15 3.78
C ASN A 199 -4.84 -20.84 2.95
N ASP A 200 -5.76 -21.54 3.62
CA ASP A 200 -6.85 -22.25 2.95
C ASP A 200 -8.00 -21.33 2.51
N LYS A 201 -8.07 -20.14 3.10
CA LYS A 201 -9.18 -19.20 2.91
C LYS A 201 -8.65 -17.79 2.66
N PHE A 202 -9.17 -17.17 1.60
CA PHE A 202 -8.95 -15.75 1.35
C PHE A 202 -9.71 -14.91 2.37
N SER A 203 -8.99 -13.99 3.00
CA SER A 203 -9.55 -12.97 3.89
C SER A 203 -10.43 -11.98 3.12
N SER A 204 -11.21 -11.18 3.85
CA SER A 204 -12.00 -10.08 3.25
C SER A 204 -11.12 -9.08 2.50
N THR A 205 -9.90 -8.85 2.95
CA THR A 205 -8.94 -7.97 2.28
C THR A 205 -8.48 -8.58 0.96
N ASP A 206 -8.20 -9.90 0.94
CA ASP A 206 -7.81 -10.61 -0.27
C ASP A 206 -8.91 -10.54 -1.34
N GLN A 207 -10.16 -10.76 -0.93
CA GLN A 207 -11.34 -10.66 -1.81
C GLN A 207 -11.52 -9.24 -2.36
N TYR A 208 -11.24 -8.21 -1.53
CA TYR A 208 -11.29 -6.82 -1.96
C TYR A 208 -10.23 -6.49 -3.01
N PHE A 209 -8.97 -6.91 -2.81
CA PHE A 209 -7.92 -6.74 -3.82
C PHE A 209 -8.14 -7.59 -5.08
N ALA A 210 -8.84 -8.71 -4.98
CA ALA A 210 -9.26 -9.47 -6.15
C ALA A 210 -10.19 -8.66 -7.08
N LYS A 211 -11.01 -7.72 -6.54
CA LYS A 211 -11.82 -6.79 -7.36
C LYS A 211 -10.96 -5.85 -8.22
N MET A 212 -9.75 -5.55 -7.75
CA MET A 212 -8.73 -4.79 -8.49
C MET A 212 -7.99 -5.64 -9.53
N GLY A 213 -8.32 -6.93 -9.66
CA GLY A 213 -7.64 -7.87 -10.55
C GLY A 213 -6.32 -8.40 -9.99
N MET A 214 -6.06 -8.23 -8.70
CA MET A 214 -4.81 -8.66 -8.07
C MET A 214 -4.94 -10.06 -7.48
N LYS A 215 -3.82 -10.77 -7.46
CA LYS A 215 -3.61 -12.04 -6.76
C LYS A 215 -2.76 -11.78 -5.52
N VAL A 216 -2.84 -12.66 -4.53
CA VAL A 216 -2.03 -12.57 -3.31
C VAL A 216 -1.13 -13.78 -3.16
N ARG A 217 0.10 -13.54 -2.70
CA ARG A 217 1.01 -14.58 -2.19
C ARG A 217 1.56 -14.13 -0.85
N TYR A 218 1.88 -15.08 0.03
CA TYR A 218 2.35 -14.77 1.36
C TYR A 218 3.81 -15.19 1.53
N PHE A 219 4.65 -14.26 1.94
CA PHE A 219 6.08 -14.48 2.01
C PHE A 219 6.66 -13.89 3.28
N MET A 220 7.53 -14.65 3.95
CA MET A 220 8.30 -14.19 5.09
C MET A 220 9.76 -13.97 4.65
N PRO A 221 10.17 -12.71 4.42
CA PRO A 221 11.52 -12.37 3.98
C PRO A 221 12.60 -12.86 4.95
N PRO A 222 13.83 -13.10 4.47
CA PRO A 222 14.94 -13.49 5.33
C PRO A 222 15.13 -12.50 6.48
N HIS A 223 15.27 -13.01 7.70
CA HIS A 223 15.41 -12.21 8.93
C HIS A 223 14.19 -11.34 9.30
N SER A 224 13.05 -11.54 8.65
CA SER A 224 11.77 -11.05 9.17
C SER A 224 11.18 -12.04 10.18
N VAL A 225 10.20 -11.59 10.96
CA VAL A 225 9.56 -12.39 12.02
C VAL A 225 8.15 -12.85 11.64
N ALA A 226 7.56 -12.33 10.56
CA ALA A 226 6.21 -12.70 10.11
C ALA A 226 6.08 -12.59 8.59
N PRO A 227 5.16 -13.38 7.96
CA PRO A 227 4.86 -13.25 6.54
C PRO A 227 4.13 -11.95 6.21
N PHE A 228 4.25 -11.49 4.97
CA PHE A 228 3.52 -10.38 4.37
C PHE A 228 2.56 -10.89 3.31
N ALA A 229 1.43 -10.22 3.14
CA ALA A 229 0.55 -10.42 2.00
C ALA A 229 1.03 -9.53 0.84
N VAL A 230 1.48 -10.15 -0.24
CA VAL A 230 2.01 -9.46 -1.43
C VAL A 230 0.99 -9.57 -2.55
N TYR A 231 0.27 -8.48 -2.79
CA TYR A 231 -0.71 -8.37 -3.86
C TYR A 231 -0.03 -7.90 -5.14
N HIS A 232 -0.28 -8.60 -6.24
CA HIS A 232 0.34 -8.32 -7.53
C HIS A 232 -0.60 -8.67 -8.68
N THR A 233 -0.31 -8.13 -9.86
CA THR A 233 -0.81 -8.67 -11.13
C THR A 233 0.32 -9.46 -11.81
N GLY A 234 -0.01 -10.31 -12.78
CA GLY A 234 1.02 -11.16 -13.44
C GLY A 234 1.66 -12.19 -12.50
N ASP A 235 2.96 -12.44 -12.69
CA ASP A 235 3.80 -13.32 -11.88
C ASP A 235 4.80 -12.51 -11.04
N LEU A 236 4.57 -12.49 -9.72
CA LEU A 236 5.40 -11.76 -8.76
C LEU A 236 6.89 -12.10 -8.83
N VAL A 237 7.25 -13.38 -9.03
CA VAL A 237 8.66 -13.82 -8.91
C VAL A 237 9.41 -13.74 -10.24
N SER A 238 8.69 -13.69 -11.35
CA SER A 238 9.28 -13.67 -12.69
C SER A 238 9.28 -12.27 -13.32
N ASP A 239 8.26 -11.45 -13.02
CA ASP A 239 8.06 -10.16 -13.68
C ASP A 239 8.84 -9.00 -13.00
N TYR A 240 9.34 -9.23 -11.80
CA TYR A 240 10.02 -8.24 -10.96
C TYR A 240 11.43 -8.68 -10.58
N THR A 241 12.36 -7.72 -10.61
CA THR A 241 13.76 -7.91 -10.27
C THR A 241 13.97 -8.03 -8.76
N ASN A 242 15.12 -8.57 -8.36
CA ASN A 242 15.52 -8.61 -6.95
C ASN A 242 15.57 -7.19 -6.33
N LEU A 243 15.96 -6.16 -7.08
CA LEU A 243 15.99 -4.77 -6.59
C LEU A 243 14.57 -4.26 -6.31
N GLU A 244 13.63 -4.48 -7.21
CA GLU A 244 12.22 -4.10 -7.03
C GLU A 244 11.60 -4.84 -5.84
N LEU A 245 11.80 -6.16 -5.75
CA LEU A 245 11.29 -6.97 -4.64
C LEU A 245 11.92 -6.57 -3.30
N ALA A 246 13.22 -6.28 -3.28
CA ALA A 246 13.91 -5.86 -2.06
C ALA A 246 13.46 -4.47 -1.62
N SER A 247 13.17 -3.57 -2.57
CA SER A 247 12.73 -2.21 -2.24
C SER A 247 11.34 -2.20 -1.63
N THR A 248 10.41 -3.04 -2.11
CA THR A 248 9.09 -3.15 -1.48
C THR A 248 9.15 -3.79 -0.11
N ILE A 249 9.95 -4.86 0.08
CA ILE A 249 10.10 -5.48 1.39
C ILE A 249 10.75 -4.52 2.38
N ALA A 250 11.84 -3.84 2.00
CA ALA A 250 12.53 -2.90 2.89
C ALA A 250 11.62 -1.75 3.33
N THR A 251 10.87 -1.20 2.38
CA THR A 251 9.91 -0.12 2.62
C THR A 251 8.77 -0.60 3.52
N MET A 252 8.07 -1.67 3.12
CA MET A 252 6.86 -2.09 3.81
C MET A 252 7.14 -2.80 5.14
N GLU A 253 8.26 -3.51 5.30
CA GLU A 253 8.64 -4.05 6.61
C GLU A 253 8.94 -2.93 7.60
N THR A 254 9.61 -1.86 7.17
CA THR A 254 9.85 -0.70 8.04
C THR A 254 8.52 -0.08 8.49
N PHE A 255 7.60 0.18 7.55
CA PHE A 255 6.28 0.70 7.90
C PHE A 255 5.49 -0.26 8.80
N GLN A 256 5.52 -1.58 8.54
CA GLN A 256 4.80 -2.54 9.38
C GLN A 256 5.41 -2.69 10.78
N LYS A 257 6.73 -2.52 10.96
CA LYS A 257 7.36 -2.45 12.29
C LYS A 257 6.87 -1.26 13.11
N ILE A 258 6.50 -0.17 12.44
CA ILE A 258 5.93 1.02 13.09
C ILE A 258 4.42 0.84 13.33
N TYR A 259 3.69 0.35 12.32
CA TYR A 259 2.23 0.27 12.36
C TYR A 259 1.71 -0.91 13.17
N ARG A 260 2.40 -2.05 13.12
CA ARG A 260 2.00 -3.34 13.72
C ARG A 260 3.21 -4.09 14.32
N PRO A 261 3.99 -3.46 15.23
CA PRO A 261 5.09 -4.10 15.94
C PRO A 261 4.69 -5.42 16.62
N GLU A 262 3.44 -5.60 17.04
CA GLU A 262 2.92 -6.85 17.63
C GLU A 262 3.09 -8.06 16.70
N ILE A 263 3.14 -7.82 15.38
CA ILE A 263 3.30 -8.84 14.34
C ILE A 263 4.71 -8.77 13.75
N TYR A 264 5.17 -7.58 13.37
CA TYR A 264 6.38 -7.41 12.54
C TYR A 264 7.63 -6.97 13.30
N ASN A 265 7.48 -6.64 14.58
CA ASN A 265 8.59 -6.39 15.50
C ASN A 265 8.46 -7.25 16.77
N ALA A 266 7.79 -8.40 16.65
CA ALA A 266 7.69 -9.42 17.69
C ALA A 266 9.06 -10.04 17.96
N ASN A 267 9.31 -10.44 19.21
CA ASN A 267 10.58 -11.07 19.59
C ASN A 267 10.59 -12.58 19.26
N SER A 268 9.47 -13.12 18.76
CA SER A 268 9.33 -14.49 18.28
C SER A 268 9.11 -14.54 16.77
N VAL A 269 9.77 -15.47 16.09
CA VAL A 269 9.58 -15.72 14.65
C VAL A 269 8.34 -16.59 14.42
N ALA A 270 7.61 -16.32 13.34
CA ALA A 270 6.48 -17.12 12.88
C ALA A 270 6.86 -18.60 12.74
N ALA A 271 6.06 -19.46 13.37
CA ALA A 271 6.19 -20.91 13.29
C ALA A 271 5.65 -21.46 11.96
N GLU A 272 5.78 -22.77 11.75
CA GLU A 272 5.24 -23.47 10.57
C GLU A 272 3.74 -23.24 10.38
N HIS A 273 3.00 -23.16 11.50
CA HIS A 273 1.61 -22.76 11.56
C HIS A 273 1.53 -21.43 12.31
N TYR A 274 1.22 -20.36 11.59
CA TYR A 274 1.28 -19.01 12.14
C TYR A 274 -0.07 -18.31 12.03
N GLN A 275 -0.61 -17.88 13.16
CA GLN A 275 -1.73 -16.96 13.23
C GLN A 275 -1.26 -15.65 13.88
N PRO A 276 -1.26 -14.52 13.16
CA PRO A 276 -0.79 -13.26 13.70
C PRO A 276 -1.79 -12.70 14.72
N SER A 277 -1.29 -11.99 15.74
CA SER A 277 -2.13 -11.40 16.78
C SER A 277 -1.75 -9.96 17.07
N LEU A 278 -2.72 -9.05 16.97
CA LEU A 278 -2.56 -7.65 17.39
C LEU A 278 -2.61 -7.47 18.92
N LYS A 279 -2.79 -8.56 19.67
CA LYS A 279 -2.76 -8.55 21.14
C LYS A 279 -1.47 -9.15 21.69
N TYR A 280 -0.55 -9.58 20.83
CA TYR A 280 0.74 -10.13 21.24
C TYR A 280 1.52 -9.06 22.04
N GLN A 281 2.09 -9.43 23.18
CA GLN A 281 2.72 -8.49 24.11
C GLN A 281 4.25 -8.52 24.07
N ASP A 282 4.84 -9.58 23.51
CA ASP A 282 6.29 -9.76 23.45
C ASP A 282 6.87 -9.18 22.14
N TYR A 283 6.90 -7.84 22.06
CA TYR A 283 7.41 -7.12 20.90
C TYR A 283 8.22 -5.90 21.33
N SER A 284 9.02 -5.39 20.39
CA SER A 284 9.80 -4.17 20.58
C SER A 284 9.13 -2.97 19.87
N LEU A 285 9.26 -1.77 20.43
CA LEU A 285 8.85 -0.53 19.77
C LEU A 285 10.03 0.13 19.07
N THR A 286 9.75 0.76 17.92
CA THR A 286 10.72 1.66 17.27
C THR A 286 10.82 2.97 18.06
N ARG A 287 11.90 3.74 17.83
CA ARG A 287 12.01 5.12 18.35
C ARG A 287 11.17 6.14 17.55
N ILE A 288 10.46 5.68 16.52
CA ILE A 288 9.59 6.50 15.69
C ILE A 288 8.23 6.60 16.37
N VAL A 289 7.77 7.83 16.61
CA VAL A 289 6.44 8.10 17.19
C VAL A 289 5.39 8.00 16.10
N TYR A 290 4.35 7.19 16.33
CA TYR A 290 3.25 6.99 15.40
C TYR A 290 1.92 6.93 16.15
N ASP A 291 0.98 7.80 15.78
CA ASP A 291 -0.34 7.87 16.40
C ASP A 291 -1.36 7.05 15.59
N ARG A 292 -1.73 5.90 16.15
CA ARG A 292 -2.71 4.98 15.54
C ARG A 292 -4.13 5.52 15.62
N GLU A 293 -4.46 6.26 16.67
CA GLU A 293 -5.81 6.82 16.84
C GLU A 293 -6.03 7.93 15.82
N GLU A 294 -5.05 8.82 15.68
CA GLU A 294 -5.06 9.85 14.64
C GLU A 294 -5.17 9.22 13.25
N ARG A 295 -4.41 8.15 12.95
CA ARG A 295 -4.55 7.44 11.66
C ARG A 295 -5.96 6.91 11.43
N GLY A 296 -6.58 6.34 12.45
CA GLY A 296 -7.96 5.86 12.40
C GLY A 296 -8.96 6.98 12.08
N CYS A 297 -8.83 8.12 12.76
CA CYS A 297 -9.63 9.31 12.50
C CYS A 297 -9.47 9.81 11.06
N LEU A 298 -8.23 9.90 10.57
CA LEU A 298 -7.94 10.34 9.20
C LEU A 298 -8.55 9.43 8.15
N ALA A 299 -8.57 8.11 8.37
CA ALA A 299 -9.21 7.17 7.44
C ALA A 299 -10.74 7.37 7.36
N VAL A 300 -11.38 7.72 8.48
CA VAL A 300 -12.81 8.05 8.52
C VAL A 300 -13.08 9.38 7.83
N GLU A 301 -12.27 10.41 8.10
CA GLU A 301 -12.37 11.72 7.43
C GLU A 301 -12.18 11.59 5.92
N GLN A 302 -11.19 10.80 5.48
CA GLN A 302 -10.96 10.51 4.07
C GLN A 302 -12.14 9.80 3.41
N GLY A 303 -12.72 8.81 4.10
CA GLY A 303 -13.91 8.11 3.61
C GLY A 303 -15.13 9.03 3.48
N LYS A 304 -15.35 9.94 4.44
CA LYS A 304 -16.43 10.93 4.38
C LYS A 304 -16.22 11.97 3.29
N PHE A 305 -14.99 12.44 3.10
CA PHE A 305 -14.68 13.35 2.00
C PHE A 305 -14.95 12.71 0.64
N ALA A 306 -14.52 11.45 0.45
CA ALA A 306 -14.84 10.70 -0.75
C ALA A 306 -16.36 10.55 -0.92
N GLU A 307 -17.09 10.29 0.16
CA GLU A 307 -18.55 10.23 0.12
C GLU A 307 -19.17 11.54 -0.37
N GLU A 308 -18.77 12.67 0.21
CA GLU A 308 -19.36 13.99 0.00
C GLU A 308 -18.98 14.61 -1.36
N HIS A 309 -17.73 14.46 -1.77
CA HIS A 309 -17.17 15.16 -2.93
C HIS A 309 -17.11 14.29 -4.19
N PHE A 310 -17.24 12.97 -4.08
CA PHE A 310 -17.13 12.08 -5.24
C PHE A 310 -18.32 11.12 -5.35
N ILE A 311 -18.62 10.35 -4.30
CA ILE A 311 -19.63 9.30 -4.37
C ILE A 311 -21.05 9.88 -4.49
N LYS A 312 -21.46 10.80 -3.60
CA LYS A 312 -22.81 11.38 -3.61
C LYS A 312 -23.07 12.21 -4.88
N PRO A 313 -22.19 13.17 -5.28
CA PRO A 313 -22.45 14.03 -6.43
C PRO A 313 -22.55 13.27 -7.75
N HIS A 314 -21.76 12.19 -7.90
CA HIS A 314 -21.66 11.45 -9.16
C HIS A 314 -22.26 10.04 -9.09
N SER A 315 -23.04 9.72 -8.05
CA SER A 315 -23.54 8.36 -7.77
C SER A 315 -24.18 7.65 -8.97
N ALA A 316 -25.04 8.33 -9.72
CA ALA A 316 -25.72 7.77 -10.89
C ALA A 316 -24.74 7.47 -12.04
N ALA A 317 -23.77 8.37 -12.29
CA ALA A 317 -22.75 8.21 -13.31
C ALA A 317 -21.79 7.07 -12.94
N LEU A 318 -21.30 7.05 -11.68
CA LEU A 318 -20.41 6.02 -11.17
C LEU A 318 -21.05 4.63 -11.21
N ARG A 319 -22.33 4.50 -10.83
CA ARG A 319 -23.07 3.22 -10.93
C ARG A 319 -23.22 2.75 -12.37
N ARG A 320 -23.64 3.65 -13.26
CA ARG A 320 -23.80 3.32 -14.70
C ARG A 320 -22.47 2.87 -15.29
N TRP A 321 -21.42 3.64 -15.05
CA TRP A 321 -20.08 3.35 -15.54
C TRP A 321 -19.57 2.00 -15.00
N SER A 322 -19.64 1.79 -13.68
CA SER A 322 -19.15 0.57 -13.04
C SER A 322 -19.86 -0.69 -13.57
N ALA A 323 -21.17 -0.61 -13.83
CA ALA A 323 -21.95 -1.71 -14.41
C ALA A 323 -21.56 -2.04 -15.86
N THR A 324 -21.11 -1.05 -16.64
CA THR A 324 -20.71 -1.23 -18.04
C THR A 324 -19.21 -1.49 -18.23
N CYS A 325 -18.39 -1.24 -17.21
CA CYS A 325 -16.93 -1.26 -17.34
C CYS A 325 -16.30 -2.66 -17.49
N GLY A 326 -17.10 -3.71 -17.27
CA GLY A 326 -16.71 -5.12 -17.43
C GLY A 326 -17.33 -5.83 -18.65
N LEU A 327 -18.04 -5.11 -19.51
CA LEU A 327 -18.61 -5.58 -20.80
C LEU A 327 -17.77 -5.07 -21.97
#